data_AF-R7UKI7-F1
#
_entry.id   AF-R7UKI7-F1
#
_cell.length_a   1.000
_cell.length_b   1.000
_cell.length_c   1.000
_cell.angle_alpha   90.00
_cell.angle_beta   90.00
_cell.angle_gamma   90.00
#
_symmetry.space_group_name_H-M   'P 1'
#
loop_
_entity.id
_entity.type
_entity.pdbx_description
1 polymer ?
#
loop_
_entity_poly.entity_id
_entity_poly.type
_entity_poly.pdbx_seq_one_letter_code
_entity_poly.pdbx_strand_id
1 'polypeptide(L)'
;MPMAIRQKLLSVQFALRVCSDTTNPAHQCIFNYNNDRFYLSKPNAIRPLALRIKEDLQTICPDIKAITPNHLFNTPYWLLRPPELDISLIHFGKKTTNPNYTLKNEFYNLMDKYPDHKVIFTDGSKSDSAVACSATADNLRIQIRLPDSASIFSAELLAIYQVLTLLECSANDQQQFLIATDSLSSLQAIGNFNIKHPYVFKILTEVYICDSF
;
A
#
# COMPACT_ATOMS: atom_id res chain seq x y z
N MET A 1 5.97 -8.25 -27.76
CA MET A 1 6.99 -8.82 -26.84
C MET A 1 7.30 -10.25 -27.27
N PRO A 2 8.57 -10.66 -27.41
CA PRO A 2 8.94 -12.03 -27.77
C PRO A 2 8.41 -13.08 -26.78
N MET A 3 8.06 -14.27 -27.28
CA MET A 3 7.42 -15.35 -26.49
C MET A 3 8.25 -15.78 -25.28
N ALA A 4 9.55 -16.00 -25.46
CA ALA A 4 10.45 -16.41 -24.37
C ALA A 4 10.50 -15.38 -23.24
N ILE A 5 10.57 -14.09 -23.58
CA ILE A 5 10.57 -12.99 -22.61
C ILE A 5 9.24 -12.95 -21.85
N ARG A 6 8.11 -13.10 -22.56
CA ARG A 6 6.79 -13.15 -21.95
C ARG A 6 6.65 -14.32 -20.98
N GLN A 7 7.08 -15.52 -21.36
CA GLN A 7 7.03 -16.71 -20.49
C GLN A 7 7.85 -16.52 -19.21
N LYS A 8 9.03 -15.91 -19.35
CA LYS A 8 9.93 -15.60 -18.24
C LYS A 8 9.29 -14.58 -17.29
N LEU A 9 8.74 -13.49 -17.82
CA LEU A 9 8.00 -12.49 -17.06
C LEU A 9 6.85 -13.10 -16.25
N LEU A 10 6.00 -13.90 -16.91
CA LEU A 10 4.86 -14.55 -16.26
C LEU A 10 5.30 -15.52 -15.16
N SER A 11 6.40 -16.23 -15.37
CA SER A 11 6.97 -17.17 -14.40
C SER A 11 7.43 -16.44 -13.12
N VAL A 12 8.12 -15.31 -13.28
CA VAL A 12 8.56 -14.47 -12.15
C VAL A 12 7.36 -13.84 -11.45
N GLN A 13 6.40 -13.27 -12.18
CA GLN A 13 5.17 -12.69 -11.61
C GLN A 13 4.38 -13.71 -10.79
N PHE A 14 4.27 -14.95 -11.31
CA PHE A 14 3.64 -16.04 -10.59
C PHE A 14 4.39 -16.35 -9.28
N ALA A 15 5.72 -16.48 -9.33
CA ALA A 15 6.50 -16.74 -8.13
C ALA A 15 6.39 -15.61 -7.09
N LEU A 16 6.42 -14.35 -7.49
CA LEU A 16 6.22 -13.21 -6.59
C LEU A 16 4.84 -13.24 -5.92
N ARG A 17 3.79 -13.62 -6.65
CA ARG A 17 2.45 -13.80 -6.09
C ARG A 17 2.38 -14.95 -5.09
N VAL A 18 3.02 -16.07 -5.41
CA VAL A 18 3.13 -17.20 -4.47
C VAL A 18 3.93 -16.78 -3.23
N CYS A 19 4.99 -15.96 -3.40
CA CYS A 19 5.77 -15.47 -2.28
C CYS A 19 4.95 -14.63 -1.30
N SER A 20 4.06 -13.79 -1.82
CA SER A 20 3.20 -12.96 -0.97
C SER A 20 2.19 -13.78 -0.17
N ASP A 21 1.91 -15.03 -0.55
CA ASP A 21 0.97 -15.93 0.12
C ASP A 21 1.66 -17.24 0.52
N THR A 22 2.15 -17.28 1.75
CA THR A 22 2.85 -18.47 2.28
C THR A 22 1.94 -19.67 2.48
N THR A 23 0.62 -19.49 2.46
CA THR A 23 -0.37 -20.58 2.54
C THR A 23 -0.58 -21.27 1.19
N ASN A 24 -0.12 -20.65 0.10
CA ASN A 24 -0.22 -21.21 -1.23
C ASN A 24 0.53 -22.55 -1.32
N PRO A 25 -0.08 -23.63 -1.84
CA PRO A 25 0.55 -24.94 -1.91
C PRO A 25 1.82 -24.96 -2.77
N ALA A 26 1.97 -24.03 -3.72
CA ALA A 26 3.17 -23.91 -4.54
C ALA A 26 4.34 -23.22 -3.81
N HIS A 27 4.11 -22.60 -2.64
CA HIS A 27 5.14 -21.84 -1.94
C HIS A 27 6.34 -22.70 -1.56
N GLN A 28 6.11 -23.88 -0.97
CA GLN A 28 7.18 -24.81 -0.62
C GLN A 28 7.94 -25.31 -1.84
N CYS A 29 7.23 -25.59 -2.94
CA CYS A 29 7.83 -26.08 -4.19
C CYS A 29 8.75 -25.05 -4.87
N ILE A 30 8.48 -23.75 -4.70
CA ILE A 30 9.24 -22.67 -5.34
C ILE A 30 10.37 -22.16 -4.45
N PHE A 31 10.08 -21.93 -3.16
CA PHE A 31 10.99 -21.24 -2.25
C PHE A 31 11.79 -22.17 -1.32
N ASN A 32 11.40 -23.44 -1.19
CA ASN A 32 12.13 -24.44 -0.38
C ASN A 32 12.77 -25.54 -1.25
N TYR A 33 13.11 -25.21 -2.49
CA TYR A 33 13.65 -26.17 -3.46
C TYR A 33 15.17 -26.36 -3.29
N ASN A 34 15.60 -27.52 -2.79
CA ASN A 34 17.00 -27.81 -2.45
C ASN A 34 17.67 -28.93 -3.29
N ASN A 35 17.31 -29.07 -4.57
CA ASN A 35 17.84 -30.13 -5.45
C ASN A 35 18.73 -29.61 -6.60
N ASP A 36 19.40 -28.46 -6.42
CA ASP A 36 20.33 -27.87 -7.41
C ASP A 36 21.34 -28.91 -7.94
N ARG A 37 21.93 -29.71 -7.03
CA ARG A 37 22.96 -30.71 -7.36
C ARG A 37 22.48 -31.78 -8.34
N PHE A 38 21.21 -32.18 -8.28
CA PHE A 38 20.65 -33.16 -9.19
C PHE A 38 20.68 -32.66 -10.64
N TYR A 39 20.29 -31.40 -10.86
CA TYR A 39 20.26 -30.80 -12.20
C TYR A 39 21.63 -30.38 -12.71
N LEU A 40 22.61 -30.15 -11.83
CA LEU A 40 24.01 -30.00 -12.23
C LEU A 40 24.57 -31.32 -12.80
N SER A 41 24.19 -32.47 -12.23
CA SER A 41 24.63 -33.79 -12.70
C SER A 41 23.95 -34.28 -13.99
N LYS A 42 22.81 -33.66 -14.37
CA LYS A 42 21.99 -34.05 -15.53
C LYS A 42 21.61 -32.82 -16.37
N PRO A 43 22.50 -32.33 -17.26
CA PRO A 43 22.30 -31.07 -17.98
C PRO A 43 21.09 -31.11 -18.93
N ASN A 44 20.70 -32.29 -19.42
CA ASN A 44 19.55 -32.46 -20.32
C ASN A 44 18.21 -32.61 -19.58
N ALA A 45 18.20 -32.69 -18.25
CA ALA A 45 16.97 -32.78 -17.48
C ALA A 45 16.27 -31.41 -17.41
N ILE A 46 14.95 -31.39 -17.64
CA ILE A 46 14.17 -30.15 -17.58
C ILE A 46 14.19 -29.60 -16.15
N ARG A 47 14.77 -28.40 -15.99
CA ARG A 47 14.83 -27.72 -14.70
C ARG A 47 13.43 -27.31 -14.22
N PRO A 48 13.10 -27.51 -12.95
CA PRO A 48 11.83 -27.07 -12.39
C PRO A 48 11.77 -25.54 -12.35
N LEU A 49 10.56 -25.02 -12.20
CA LEU A 49 10.30 -23.58 -12.21
C LEU A 49 11.21 -22.82 -11.22
N ALA A 50 11.33 -23.33 -9.99
CA ALA A 50 12.17 -22.74 -8.93
C ALA A 50 13.60 -22.44 -9.40
N LEU A 51 14.22 -23.38 -10.12
CA LEU A 51 15.58 -23.21 -10.63
C LEU A 51 15.64 -22.31 -11.86
N ARG A 52 14.61 -22.34 -12.71
CA ARG A 52 14.57 -21.56 -13.95
C ARG A 52 14.44 -20.05 -13.72
N ILE A 53 13.84 -19.65 -12.61
CA ILE A 53 13.61 -18.22 -12.29
C ILE A 53 14.54 -17.69 -11.20
N LYS A 54 15.39 -18.53 -10.60
CA LYS A 54 16.18 -18.20 -9.40
C LYS A 54 17.01 -16.92 -9.58
N GLU A 55 17.76 -16.85 -10.67
CA GLU A 55 18.63 -15.70 -11.00
C GLU A 55 17.82 -14.43 -11.27
N ASP A 56 16.72 -14.55 -12.01
CA ASP A 56 15.86 -13.40 -12.34
C ASP A 56 15.15 -12.86 -11.11
N LEU A 57 14.67 -13.76 -10.25
CA LEU A 57 13.99 -13.41 -9.02
C LEU A 57 14.95 -12.71 -8.06
N GLN A 58 16.19 -13.18 -7.93
CA GLN A 58 17.25 -12.50 -7.17
C GLN A 58 17.59 -11.12 -7.74
N THR A 59 17.56 -10.97 -9.06
CA THR A 59 17.83 -9.68 -9.72
C THR A 59 16.69 -8.67 -9.52
N ILE A 60 15.44 -9.13 -9.62
CA ILE A 60 14.24 -8.28 -9.56
C ILE A 60 13.84 -7.97 -8.12
N CYS A 61 13.98 -8.94 -7.23
CA CYS A 61 13.59 -8.85 -5.82
C CYS A 61 14.67 -9.51 -4.96
N PRO A 62 15.80 -8.81 -4.70
CA PRO A 62 16.90 -9.36 -3.92
C PRO A 62 16.49 -9.64 -2.48
N ASP A 63 15.59 -8.81 -1.92
CA ASP A 63 14.98 -9.05 -0.62
C ASP A 63 13.53 -9.51 -0.78
N ILE A 64 13.37 -10.83 -0.85
CA ILE A 64 12.07 -11.50 -0.92
C ILE A 64 11.22 -11.19 0.33
N LYS A 65 11.84 -10.94 1.49
CA LYS A 65 11.12 -10.63 2.74
C LYS A 65 10.51 -9.23 2.73
N ALA A 66 10.98 -8.34 1.86
CA ALA A 66 10.40 -7.01 1.67
C ALA A 66 9.06 -7.05 0.93
N ILE A 67 8.68 -8.19 0.33
CA ILE A 67 7.38 -8.35 -0.32
C ILE A 67 6.29 -8.34 0.75
N THR A 68 5.36 -7.39 0.65
CA THR A 68 4.21 -7.33 1.55
C THR A 68 3.37 -8.60 1.40
N PRO A 69 3.08 -9.32 2.50
CA PRO A 69 2.23 -10.50 2.44
C PRO A 69 0.82 -10.10 2.00
N ASN A 70 0.28 -10.88 1.07
CA ASN A 70 -1.09 -10.80 0.61
C ASN A 70 -1.93 -11.73 1.48
N HIS A 71 -2.47 -11.19 2.57
CA HIS A 71 -3.40 -11.94 3.41
C HIS A 71 -4.76 -12.03 2.72
N LEU A 72 -5.36 -13.21 2.72
CA LEU A 72 -6.79 -13.33 2.48
C LEU A 72 -7.49 -12.66 3.65
N PHE A 73 -8.21 -11.59 3.38
CA PHE A 73 -8.91 -10.87 4.41
C PHE A 73 -10.19 -11.60 4.76
N ASN A 74 -10.46 -11.73 6.06
CA ASN A 74 -11.65 -12.40 6.56
C ASN A 74 -12.92 -11.56 6.35
N THR A 75 -12.77 -10.24 6.15
CA THR A 75 -13.90 -9.35 5.92
C THR A 75 -14.33 -9.45 4.45
N PRO A 76 -15.58 -9.88 4.18
CA PRO A 76 -16.05 -9.98 2.81
C PRO A 76 -16.21 -8.61 2.17
N TYR A 77 -15.84 -8.50 0.89
CA TYR A 77 -15.81 -7.24 0.13
C TYR A 77 -17.14 -6.46 0.15
N TRP A 78 -18.29 -7.14 0.21
CA TRP A 78 -19.60 -6.49 0.17
C TRP A 78 -19.99 -5.77 1.47
N LEU A 79 -19.26 -6.00 2.56
CA LEU A 79 -19.44 -5.25 3.81
C LEU A 79 -18.65 -3.93 3.82
N LEU A 80 -17.61 -3.82 2.99
CA LEU A 80 -16.75 -2.65 2.97
C LEU A 80 -17.46 -1.46 2.32
N ARG A 81 -17.30 -0.28 2.93
CA ARG A 81 -17.79 1.01 2.42
C ARG A 81 -16.62 1.98 2.32
N PRO A 82 -16.61 2.91 1.35
CA PRO A 82 -15.58 3.93 1.35
C PRO A 82 -15.88 4.90 2.51
N PRO A 83 -14.84 5.45 3.17
CA PRO A 83 -15.05 6.51 4.14
C PRO A 83 -15.67 7.75 3.49
N GLU A 84 -16.16 8.67 4.31
CA GLU A 84 -16.56 10.00 3.82
C GLU A 84 -15.31 10.74 3.30
N LEU A 85 -15.37 11.21 2.05
CA LEU A 85 -14.26 11.88 1.37
C LEU A 85 -14.68 13.30 0.97
N ASP A 86 -14.09 14.32 1.58
CA ASP A 86 -14.17 15.70 1.08
C ASP A 86 -13.01 15.99 0.12
N ILE A 87 -13.34 16.11 -1.16
CA ILE A 87 -12.39 16.42 -2.25
C ILE A 87 -12.59 17.85 -2.82
N SER A 88 -13.29 18.72 -2.09
CA SER A 88 -13.63 20.08 -2.56
C SER A 88 -12.39 20.93 -2.89
N LEU A 89 -11.28 20.71 -2.18
CA LEU A 89 -10.04 21.46 -2.32
C LEU A 89 -9.34 21.30 -3.69
N ILE A 90 -9.70 20.28 -4.49
CA ILE A 90 -9.09 20.01 -5.81
C ILE A 90 -9.16 21.23 -6.74
N HIS A 91 -10.23 22.03 -6.64
CA HIS A 91 -10.51 23.12 -7.58
C HIS A 91 -9.58 24.33 -7.42
N PHE A 92 -8.87 24.45 -6.29
CA PHE A 92 -8.12 25.66 -5.93
C PHE A 92 -6.63 25.64 -6.33
N GLY A 93 -6.11 24.51 -6.79
CA GLY A 93 -4.65 24.30 -6.98
C GLY A 93 -4.05 24.66 -8.34
N LYS A 94 -4.84 24.99 -9.38
CA LYS A 94 -4.29 25.12 -10.76
C LYS A 94 -4.61 26.42 -11.51
N LYS A 95 -5.44 27.31 -10.97
CA LYS A 95 -5.99 28.46 -11.74
C LYS A 95 -6.00 29.81 -11.02
N THR A 96 -5.42 29.92 -9.82
CA THR A 96 -5.51 31.13 -8.99
C THR A 96 -4.19 31.90 -9.00
N THR A 97 -4.26 33.22 -8.85
CA THR A 97 -3.11 34.14 -8.85
C THR A 97 -2.15 33.89 -7.67
N ASN A 98 -2.65 33.31 -6.57
CA ASN A 98 -1.84 32.90 -5.41
C ASN A 98 -2.36 31.57 -4.82
N PRO A 99 -1.98 30.43 -5.40
CA PRO A 99 -2.58 29.12 -5.10
C PRO A 99 -2.35 28.68 -3.65
N ASN A 100 -1.19 28.97 -3.07
CA ASN A 100 -0.89 28.58 -1.70
C ASN A 100 -1.74 29.35 -0.68
N TYR A 101 -1.93 30.65 -0.89
CA TYR A 101 -2.77 31.46 -0.01
C TYR A 101 -4.24 31.05 -0.12
N THR A 102 -4.76 30.88 -1.34
CA THR A 102 -6.13 30.42 -1.55
C THR A 102 -6.36 29.04 -0.96
N LEU A 103 -5.48 28.07 -1.23
CA LEU A 103 -5.61 26.71 -0.69
C LEU A 103 -5.58 26.70 0.85
N LYS A 104 -4.71 27.50 1.46
CA LYS A 104 -4.65 27.63 2.92
C LYS A 104 -5.95 28.19 3.51
N ASN A 105 -6.51 29.25 2.91
CA ASN A 105 -7.78 29.80 3.37
C ASN A 105 -8.93 28.82 3.21
N GLU A 106 -9.02 28.15 2.05
CA GLU A 106 -10.07 27.15 1.82
C GLU A 106 -9.91 25.92 2.71
N PHE A 107 -8.68 25.54 3.07
CA PHE A 107 -8.45 24.52 4.07
C PHE A 107 -9.00 24.93 5.44
N TYR A 108 -8.76 26.17 5.90
CA TYR A 108 -9.37 26.64 7.15
C TYR A 108 -10.89 26.71 7.09
N ASN A 109 -11.47 27.20 5.99
CA ASN A 109 -12.92 27.18 5.78
C ASN A 109 -13.48 25.74 5.82
N LEU A 110 -12.70 24.76 5.35
CA LEU A 110 -13.07 23.35 5.44
C LEU A 110 -12.99 22.84 6.88
N MET A 111 -11.96 23.23 7.64
CA MET A 111 -11.86 22.89 9.06
C MET A 111 -13.04 23.45 9.87
N ASP A 112 -13.59 24.61 9.49
CA ASP A 112 -14.77 25.17 10.16
C ASP A 112 -16.03 24.28 10.03
N LYS A 113 -16.08 23.38 9.04
CA LYS A 113 -17.15 22.37 8.90
C LYS A 113 -16.98 21.19 9.85
N TYR A 114 -15.76 20.99 10.37
CA TYR A 114 -15.38 19.85 11.21
C TYR A 114 -14.80 20.33 12.56
N PRO A 115 -15.54 21.17 13.34
CA PRO A 115 -14.99 21.84 14.52
C PRO A 115 -14.59 20.87 15.65
N ASP A 116 -15.27 19.72 15.76
CA ASP A 116 -15.03 18.72 16.79
C ASP A 116 -14.02 17.63 16.36
N HIS A 117 -13.45 17.73 15.15
CA HIS A 117 -12.54 16.74 14.61
C HIS A 117 -11.09 17.09 14.91
N LYS A 118 -10.32 16.11 15.39
CA LYS A 118 -8.87 16.22 15.48
C LYS A 118 -8.23 15.89 14.15
N VAL A 119 -7.48 16.83 13.60
CA VAL A 119 -6.85 16.70 12.28
C VAL A 119 -5.53 15.95 12.39
N ILE A 120 -5.34 14.95 11.52
CA ILE A 120 -4.09 14.21 11.37
C ILE A 120 -3.63 14.38 9.93
N PHE A 121 -2.46 14.97 9.75
CA PHE A 121 -1.84 15.14 8.43
C PHE A 121 -1.02 13.91 8.08
N THR A 122 -1.13 13.44 6.85
CA THR A 122 -0.36 12.31 6.32
C THR A 122 0.42 12.74 5.09
N ASP A 123 1.63 12.23 4.94
CA ASP A 123 2.51 12.52 3.81
C ASP A 123 3.35 11.30 3.43
N GLY A 124 3.39 10.97 2.14
CA GLY A 124 4.27 9.97 1.55
C GLY A 124 5.42 10.65 0.81
N SER A 125 6.65 10.20 1.05
CA SER A 125 7.83 10.76 0.38
C SER A 125 8.63 9.69 -0.34
N LYS A 126 9.15 10.06 -1.52
CA LYS A 126 10.05 9.22 -2.31
C LYS A 126 11.18 10.06 -2.90
N SER A 127 12.42 9.62 -2.66
CA SER A 127 13.62 10.05 -3.36
C SER A 127 14.21 8.90 -4.18
N ASP A 128 15.34 9.13 -4.84
CA ASP A 128 16.03 8.11 -5.62
C ASP A 128 16.54 6.92 -4.78
N SER A 129 16.75 7.13 -3.48
CA SER A 129 17.36 6.16 -2.57
C SER A 129 16.48 5.80 -1.38
N ALA A 130 15.28 6.37 -1.28
CA ALA A 130 14.46 6.24 -0.10
C ALA A 130 12.97 6.39 -0.38
N VAL A 131 12.17 5.62 0.34
CA VAL A 131 10.73 5.82 0.40
C VAL A 131 10.30 5.78 1.86
N ALA A 132 9.51 6.76 2.28
CA ALA A 132 9.03 6.86 3.65
C ALA A 132 7.59 7.38 3.66
N CYS A 133 6.87 7.12 4.74
CA CYS A 133 5.63 7.80 5.04
C CYS A 133 5.67 8.39 6.44
N SER A 134 4.84 9.41 6.65
CA SER A 134 4.69 10.05 7.94
C SER A 134 3.26 10.47 8.20
N ALA A 135 2.92 10.57 9.47
CA ALA A 135 1.69 11.19 9.91
C ALA A 135 1.96 12.04 11.15
N THR A 136 1.30 13.19 11.24
CA THR A 136 1.50 14.16 12.32
C THR A 136 0.19 14.79 12.76
N ALA A 137 -0.01 14.88 14.07
CA ALA A 137 -0.99 15.71 14.75
C ALA A 137 -0.35 16.22 16.05
N ASP A 138 -0.95 17.17 16.76
CA ASP A 138 -0.36 17.90 17.91
C ASP A 138 0.73 17.14 18.70
N ASN A 139 0.38 15.99 19.28
CA ASN A 139 1.28 15.12 20.05
C ASN A 139 1.57 13.75 19.37
N LEU A 140 1.07 13.55 18.15
CA LEU A 140 1.25 12.33 17.37
C LEU A 140 2.31 12.55 16.29
N ARG A 141 3.32 11.69 16.24
CA ARG A 141 4.27 11.67 15.14
C ARG A 141 4.61 10.23 14.76
N ILE A 142 4.26 9.86 13.55
CA ILE A 142 4.59 8.58 12.92
C ILE A 142 5.57 8.85 11.80
N GLN A 143 6.64 8.07 11.73
CA GLN A 143 7.55 8.04 10.58
C GLN A 143 7.96 6.59 10.32
N ILE A 144 7.71 6.11 9.12
CA ILE A 144 7.99 4.72 8.75
C ILE A 144 8.78 4.70 7.44
N ARG A 145 9.87 3.93 7.43
CA ARG A 145 10.64 3.64 6.24
C ARG A 145 9.99 2.49 5.47
N LEU A 146 9.78 2.69 4.17
CA LEU A 146 9.35 1.65 3.25
C LEU A 146 10.57 1.09 2.50
N PRO A 147 10.44 -0.09 1.86
CA PRO A 147 11.43 -0.55 0.90
C PRO A 147 11.69 0.51 -0.17
N ASP A 148 12.95 0.69 -0.57
CA ASP A 148 13.34 1.75 -1.52
C ASP A 148 12.70 1.58 -2.91
N SER A 149 12.25 0.36 -3.22
CA SER A 149 11.50 0.04 -4.43
C SER A 149 10.02 0.43 -4.38
N ALA A 150 9.48 0.83 -3.22
CA ALA A 150 8.08 1.20 -3.07
C ALA A 150 7.73 2.42 -3.94
N SER A 151 6.47 2.51 -4.36
CA SER A 151 5.99 3.67 -5.11
C SER A 151 5.61 4.80 -4.17
N ILE A 152 5.68 6.04 -4.66
CA ILE A 152 5.15 7.21 -3.93
C ILE A 152 3.68 6.97 -3.53
N PHE A 153 2.88 6.45 -4.45
CA PHE A 153 1.48 6.10 -4.22
C PHE A 153 1.29 5.07 -3.09
N SER A 154 2.18 4.09 -2.97
CA SER A 154 2.15 3.12 -1.88
C SER A 154 2.54 3.74 -0.54
N ALA A 155 3.46 4.71 -0.53
CA ALA A 155 3.84 5.45 0.67
C ALA A 155 2.68 6.30 1.21
N GLU A 156 1.99 7.01 0.31
CA GLU A 156 0.80 7.81 0.64
C GLU A 156 -0.32 6.97 1.26
N LEU A 157 -0.69 5.87 0.60
CA LEU A 157 -1.69 4.95 1.13
C LEU A 157 -1.26 4.32 2.46
N LEU A 158 0.03 4.00 2.61
CA LEU A 158 0.53 3.48 3.87
C LEU A 158 0.44 4.52 4.99
N ALA A 159 0.68 5.80 4.70
CA ALA A 159 0.52 6.88 5.68
C ALA A 159 -0.90 6.90 6.27
N ILE A 160 -1.91 6.84 5.40
CA ILE A 160 -3.33 6.79 5.80
C ILE A 160 -3.63 5.54 6.61
N TYR A 161 -3.18 4.37 6.12
CA TYR A 161 -3.39 3.09 6.82
C TYR A 161 -2.84 3.11 8.24
N GLN A 162 -1.64 3.67 8.44
CA GLN A 162 -0.99 3.72 9.75
C GLN A 162 -1.73 4.59 10.75
N VAL A 163 -2.33 5.69 10.29
CA VAL A 163 -3.20 6.50 11.13
C VAL A 163 -4.41 5.69 11.59
N LEU A 164 -5.09 5.00 10.68
CA LEU A 164 -6.27 4.19 11.01
C LEU A 164 -5.97 3.09 12.04
N THR A 165 -4.85 2.37 11.88
CA THR A 165 -4.44 1.35 12.85
C THR A 165 -4.16 1.93 14.25
N LEU A 166 -3.65 3.17 14.33
CA LEU A 166 -3.49 3.83 15.63
C LEU A 166 -4.82 4.28 16.23
N LEU A 167 -5.77 4.74 15.40
CA LEU A 167 -7.08 5.16 15.86
C LEU A 167 -7.88 3.99 16.42
N GLU A 168 -7.78 2.80 15.82
CA GLU A 168 -8.34 1.55 16.36
C GLU A 168 -7.87 1.31 17.80
N CYS A 169 -6.59 1.56 18.09
CA CYS A 169 -6.04 1.43 19.45
C CYS A 169 -6.59 2.46 20.45
N SER A 170 -7.22 3.54 19.97
CA SER A 170 -7.76 4.65 20.78
C SER A 170 -9.29 4.65 20.93
N ALA A 171 -9.98 3.61 20.43
CA ALA A 171 -11.44 3.50 20.30
C ALA A 171 -12.29 3.73 21.58
N ASN A 172 -11.67 3.97 22.73
CA ASN A 172 -12.36 4.34 23.97
C ASN A 172 -12.71 5.85 24.05
N ASP A 173 -12.10 6.69 23.22
CA ASP A 173 -12.41 8.12 23.17
C ASP A 173 -13.45 8.37 22.06
N GLN A 174 -14.59 9.02 22.38
CA GLN A 174 -15.60 9.49 21.40
C GLN A 174 -15.07 10.60 20.47
N GLN A 175 -13.76 10.70 20.30
CA GLN A 175 -13.07 11.72 19.53
C GLN A 175 -13.23 11.42 18.04
N GLN A 176 -13.75 12.39 17.29
CA GLN A 176 -13.78 12.32 15.83
C GLN A 176 -12.44 12.76 15.25
N PHE A 177 -12.02 12.13 14.16
CA PHE A 177 -10.73 12.40 13.51
C PHE A 177 -10.93 12.75 12.04
N LEU A 178 -10.14 13.69 11.55
CA LEU A 178 -10.06 14.05 10.13
C LEU A 178 -8.65 13.75 9.61
N ILE A 179 -8.54 12.84 8.65
CA ILE A 179 -7.26 12.51 8.02
C ILE A 179 -7.08 13.40 6.78
N ALA A 180 -6.08 14.27 6.80
CA ALA A 180 -5.76 15.17 5.71
C ALA A 180 -4.53 14.66 4.93
N THR A 181 -4.70 14.45 3.62
CA THR A 181 -3.63 14.05 2.69
C THR A 181 -3.63 15.00 1.48
N ASP A 182 -2.45 15.30 0.95
CA ASP A 182 -2.29 16.00 -0.33
C ASP A 182 -2.33 15.04 -1.54
N SER A 183 -2.44 13.72 -1.29
CA SER A 183 -2.48 12.68 -2.29
C SER A 183 -3.87 12.45 -2.87
N LEU A 184 -4.23 13.24 -3.89
CA LEU A 184 -5.50 13.06 -4.62
C LEU A 184 -5.66 11.64 -5.19
N SER A 185 -4.57 11.03 -5.67
CA SER A 185 -4.61 9.67 -6.21
C SER A 185 -5.00 8.64 -5.14
N SER A 186 -4.58 8.84 -3.89
CA SER A 186 -4.94 7.97 -2.76
C SER A 186 -6.43 8.09 -2.44
N LEU A 187 -6.95 9.32 -2.34
CA LEU A 187 -8.38 9.57 -2.12
C LEU A 187 -9.24 8.94 -3.23
N GLN A 188 -8.84 9.13 -4.50
CA GLN A 188 -9.53 8.52 -5.64
C GLN A 188 -9.49 7.00 -5.62
N ALA A 189 -8.36 6.39 -5.23
CA ALA A 189 -8.23 4.94 -5.18
C ALA A 189 -9.12 4.33 -4.10
N ILE A 190 -9.23 4.98 -2.94
CA ILE A 190 -10.11 4.60 -1.84
C ILE A 190 -11.57 4.77 -2.25
N GLY A 191 -11.95 5.96 -2.74
CA GLY A 191 -13.33 6.26 -3.13
C GLY A 191 -13.85 5.40 -4.28
N ASN A 192 -12.99 5.03 -5.24
CA ASN A 192 -13.35 4.14 -6.35
C ASN A 192 -13.23 2.64 -6.02
N PHE A 193 -12.98 2.26 -4.76
CA PHE A 193 -12.81 0.85 -4.36
C PHE A 193 -11.78 0.08 -5.20
N ASN A 194 -10.59 0.64 -5.41
CA ASN A 194 -9.51 -0.05 -6.12
C ASN A 194 -8.84 -1.13 -5.23
N ILE A 195 -9.61 -2.14 -4.82
CA ILE A 195 -9.23 -3.24 -3.92
C ILE A 195 -8.12 -4.14 -4.48
N LYS A 196 -7.72 -3.96 -5.74
CA LYS A 196 -6.55 -4.63 -6.31
C LYS A 196 -5.26 -4.18 -5.64
N HIS A 197 -5.24 -2.96 -5.09
CA HIS A 197 -4.10 -2.46 -4.33
C HIS A 197 -4.22 -2.87 -2.86
N PRO A 198 -3.22 -3.53 -2.27
CA PRO A 198 -3.33 -4.13 -0.93
C PRO A 198 -3.62 -3.09 0.16
N TYR A 199 -3.00 -1.91 0.10
CA TYR A 199 -3.27 -0.85 1.10
C TYR A 199 -4.67 -0.24 0.98
N VAL A 200 -5.28 -0.18 -0.22
CA VAL A 200 -6.66 0.31 -0.35
C VAL A 200 -7.60 -0.64 0.36
N PHE A 201 -7.43 -1.94 0.14
CA PHE A 201 -8.23 -2.94 0.83
C PHE A 201 -8.05 -2.85 2.36
N LYS A 202 -6.80 -2.76 2.84
CA LYS A 202 -6.50 -2.62 4.26
C LYS A 202 -7.19 -1.40 4.87
N ILE A 203 -7.06 -0.23 4.25
CA ILE A 203 -7.73 1.00 4.67
C ILE A 203 -9.24 0.81 4.80
N LEU A 204 -9.91 0.26 3.77
CA LEU A 204 -11.35 0.03 3.82
C LEU A 204 -11.77 -0.93 4.93
N THR A 205 -10.90 -1.89 5.26
CA THR A 205 -11.14 -2.85 6.36
C THR A 205 -11.00 -2.17 7.71
N GLU A 206 -9.98 -1.35 7.91
CA GLU A 206 -9.80 -0.61 9.17
C GLU A 206 -10.95 0.39 9.40
N VAL A 207 -11.40 1.07 8.34
CA VAL A 207 -12.57 1.96 8.41
C VAL A 207 -13.80 1.18 8.84
N TYR A 208 -14.07 0.03 8.22
CA TYR A 208 -15.19 -0.83 8.59
C TYR A 208 -15.13 -1.29 10.05
N ILE A 209 -13.93 -1.60 10.57
CA ILE A 209 -13.73 -1.96 11.97
C ILE A 209 -14.01 -0.76 12.88
N CYS A 210 -13.46 0.42 12.56
CA CYS A 210 -13.67 1.64 13.34
C CYS A 210 -15.15 2.07 13.40
N ASP A 211 -15.91 1.88 12.31
CA ASP A 211 -17.34 2.24 12.26
C ASP A 211 -18.27 1.21 12.96
N SER A 212 -17.75 0.02 13.29
CA SER A 212 -18.54 -1.08 13.87
C SER A 212 -18.59 -1.08 15.41
N PHE A 213 -17.91 -0.13 16.07
CA PHE A 213 -17.86 0.04 17.53
C PHE A 213 -18.31 1.45 17.93
#